data_AF-A0A538NQE4-F1
#
_entry.id   AF-A0A538NQE4-F1
#
_cell.length_a   1.000
_cell.length_b   1.000
_cell.length_c   1.000
_cell.angle_alpha   90.00
_cell.angle_beta   90.00
_cell.angle_gamma   90.00
#
_symmetry.space_group_name_H-M   'P 1'
#
loop_
_entity.id
_entity.type
_entity.pdbx_description
1 polymer ?
#
loop_
_entity_poly.entity_id
_entity_poly.type
_entity_poly.pdbx_seq_one_letter_code
_entity_poly.pdbx_strand_id
1 'polypeptide(L)'
;MITAPELEIAVLVLGMVILMAEAFAAKIDKRFFAFAGIAGLAVVLIATFFVTPTVPPDQATGFWNFYTADPLSILFKQFALLTTILVLIMMIDYAPVVESSVAGSKIYSSLGEFFALPIFTCAGLMYMASAIDFVFIFISLELVTISFYVLVSFTRRNPTTLEAGVKYLVLSALSTAFLVYGITSAQRSSGWYLSSSRSVSRLRLCRFKSGCRMFIKALLRPLLPIFPLARRLRVLSCYCVSCAHF
;
A
#
# COMPACT_ATOMS: atom_id res chain seq x y z
N MET A 1 11.57 -16.78 21.56
CA MET A 1 12.08 -16.55 20.20
C MET A 1 11.04 -15.66 19.54
N ILE A 2 11.39 -14.44 19.12
CA ILE A 2 10.42 -13.53 18.48
C ILE A 2 10.03 -14.18 17.16
N THR A 3 8.74 -14.46 17.01
CA THR A 3 8.24 -14.98 15.73
C THR A 3 8.09 -13.81 14.78
N ALA A 4 8.49 -13.98 13.53
CA ALA A 4 8.36 -12.95 12.50
C ALA A 4 7.00 -12.22 12.50
N PRO A 5 5.83 -12.91 12.60
CA PRO A 5 4.53 -12.24 12.62
C PRO A 5 4.24 -11.31 13.81
N GLU A 6 4.91 -11.52 14.94
CA GLU A 6 4.74 -10.66 16.12
C GLU A 6 5.21 -9.24 15.83
N LEU A 7 6.18 -9.06 14.91
CA LEU A 7 6.70 -7.74 14.56
C LEU A 7 5.69 -6.92 13.75
N GLU A 8 5.03 -7.51 12.75
CA GLU A 8 4.03 -6.77 11.95
C GLU A 8 2.81 -6.43 12.80
N ILE A 9 2.39 -7.35 13.67
CA ILE A 9 1.31 -7.11 14.63
C ILE A 9 1.72 -5.98 15.60
N ALA A 10 2.96 -5.99 16.10
CA ALA A 10 3.46 -4.93 16.98
C ALA A 10 3.42 -3.55 16.29
N VAL A 11 3.81 -3.44 15.01
CA VAL A 11 3.74 -2.18 14.26
C VAL A 11 2.30 -1.71 14.06
N LEU A 12 1.38 -2.62 13.71
CA LEU A 12 -0.05 -2.29 13.62
C LEU A 12 -0.61 -1.81 14.96
N VAL A 13 -0.33 -2.54 16.04
CA VAL A 13 -0.77 -2.19 17.39
C VAL A 13 -0.19 -0.84 17.79
N LEU A 14 1.08 -0.58 17.47
CA LEU A 14 1.71 0.72 17.71
C LEU A 14 0.99 1.86 16.96
N GLY A 15 0.67 1.66 15.67
CA GLY A 15 -0.12 2.63 14.91
C GLY A 15 -1.52 2.88 15.51
N MET A 16 -2.21 1.81 15.92
CA MET A 16 -3.52 1.88 16.56
C MET A 16 -3.45 2.58 17.92
N VAL A 17 -2.46 2.28 18.74
CA VAL A 17 -2.25 2.91 20.05
C VAL A 17 -1.93 4.39 19.89
N ILE A 18 -1.13 4.78 18.89
CA ILE A 18 -0.85 6.20 18.62
C ILE A 18 -2.12 6.94 18.20
N LEU A 19 -2.93 6.39 17.28
CA LEU A 19 -4.21 7.00 16.89
C LEU A 19 -5.17 7.12 18.07
N MET A 20 -5.27 6.06 18.89
CA MET A 20 -6.15 6.05 20.03
C MET A 20 -5.67 7.05 21.10
N ALA A 21 -4.37 7.09 21.37
CA ALA A 21 -3.77 8.04 22.31
C ALA A 21 -3.98 9.49 21.86
N GLU A 22 -3.85 9.80 20.57
CA GLU A 22 -4.16 11.13 20.04
C GLU A 22 -5.63 11.49 20.23
N ALA A 23 -6.55 10.56 19.93
CA ALA A 23 -7.99 10.80 20.05
C ALA A 23 -8.40 11.21 21.48
N PHE A 24 -7.73 10.69 22.50
CA PHE A 24 -7.99 11.03 23.90
C PHE A 24 -7.15 12.20 24.43
N ALA A 25 -5.97 12.46 23.86
CA ALA A 25 -4.98 13.39 24.41
C ALA A 25 -4.82 14.69 23.60
N ALA A 26 -5.92 15.41 23.37
CA ALA A 26 -5.97 16.66 22.59
C ALA A 26 -5.12 17.84 23.14
N LYS A 27 -4.42 17.68 24.28
CA LYS A 27 -3.62 18.73 24.95
C LYS A 27 -2.11 18.45 25.02
N ILE A 28 -1.63 17.32 24.52
CA ILE A 28 -0.20 16.95 24.59
C ILE A 28 0.56 17.54 23.38
N ASP A 29 1.83 17.88 23.59
CA ASP A 29 2.75 18.28 22.51
C ASP A 29 2.84 17.21 21.43
N LYS A 30 2.43 17.56 20.21
CA LYS A 30 2.35 16.64 19.06
C LYS A 30 3.68 16.02 18.65
N ARG A 31 4.78 16.72 18.96
CA ARG A 31 6.15 16.23 18.75
C ARG A 31 6.42 14.96 19.55
N PHE A 32 5.76 14.79 20.69
CA PHE A 32 5.88 13.59 21.51
C PHE A 32 5.34 12.35 20.79
N PHE A 33 4.21 12.45 20.10
CA PHE A 33 3.66 11.33 19.31
C PHE A 33 4.55 10.95 18.12
N ALA A 34 5.13 11.95 17.45
CA ALA A 34 6.08 11.70 16.36
C ALA A 34 7.36 11.01 16.88
N PHE A 35 7.90 11.47 18.01
CA PHE A 35 9.07 10.84 18.63
C PHE A 35 8.77 9.43 19.16
N ALA A 36 7.58 9.22 19.74
CA ALA A 36 7.11 7.90 20.18
C ALA A 36 6.97 6.92 18.99
N GLY A 37 6.45 7.39 17.85
CA GLY A 37 6.37 6.59 16.63
C GLY A 37 7.75 6.20 16.09
N ILE A 38 8.70 7.14 16.05
CA ILE A 38 10.08 6.87 15.63
C ILE A 38 10.77 5.90 16.60
N ALA A 39 10.64 6.12 17.91
CA ALA A 39 11.23 5.26 18.92
C ALA A 39 10.66 3.83 18.84
N GLY A 40 9.34 3.71 18.66
CA GLY A 40 8.67 2.43 18.45
C GLY A 40 9.15 1.69 17.21
N LEU A 41 9.22 2.37 16.06
CA LEU A 41 9.75 1.78 14.83
C LEU A 41 11.23 1.41 14.94
N ALA A 42 12.04 2.20 15.67
CA ALA A 42 13.43 1.88 15.92
C ALA A 42 13.59 0.61 16.78
N VAL A 43 12.74 0.43 17.79
CA VAL A 43 12.70 -0.82 18.59
C VAL A 43 12.34 -2.02 17.71
N VAL A 44 11.34 -1.89 16.83
CA VAL A 44 10.97 -2.98 15.88
C VAL A 44 12.10 -3.26 14.88
N LEU A 45 12.78 -2.22 14.39
CA LEU A 45 13.94 -2.36 13.50
C LEU A 45 15.06 -3.16 14.18
N ILE A 46 15.38 -2.83 15.43
CA ILE A 46 16.39 -3.56 16.21
C ILE A 46 15.92 -5.00 16.46
N ALA A 47 14.66 -5.19 16.85
CA ALA A 47 14.09 -6.52 17.08
C ALA A 47 14.13 -7.42 15.83
N THR A 48 14.06 -6.83 14.62
CA THR A 48 14.16 -7.56 13.35
C THR A 48 15.52 -8.26 13.19
N PHE A 49 16.61 -7.74 13.75
CA PHE A 49 17.92 -8.40 13.71
C PHE A 49 17.99 -9.67 14.57
N PHE A 50 17.10 -9.82 15.54
CA PHE A 50 17.05 -10.97 16.44
C PHE A 50 16.02 -12.03 16.01
N VAL A 51 15.34 -11.82 14.88
CA VAL A 51 14.41 -12.80 14.31
C VAL A 51 15.19 -13.95 13.69
N THR A 52 14.86 -15.17 14.13
CA THR A 52 15.32 -16.39 13.49
C THR A 52 14.45 -16.66 12.26
N PRO A 53 15.03 -16.88 11.06
CA PRO A 53 14.27 -17.25 9.86
C PRO A 53 13.43 -18.49 10.15
N THR A 54 12.13 -18.43 9.86
CA THR A 54 11.25 -19.59 10.02
C THR A 54 11.46 -20.55 8.84
N VAL A 55 11.66 -21.82 9.16
CA VAL A 55 11.88 -22.92 8.19
C VAL A 55 10.58 -23.18 7.38
N PRO A 56 10.69 -23.63 6.12
CA PRO A 56 9.61 -23.86 5.14
C PRO A 56 8.31 -24.55 5.66
N PRO A 57 7.20 -24.40 4.90
CA PRO A 57 5.81 -24.64 5.33
C PRO A 57 5.43 -26.08 5.72
N ASP A 58 6.35 -27.04 5.72
CA ASP A 58 6.07 -28.44 6.03
C ASP A 58 5.70 -28.69 7.51
N GLN A 59 5.78 -27.66 8.37
CA GLN A 59 5.37 -27.73 9.79
C GLN A 59 4.45 -26.59 10.24
N ALA A 60 4.02 -25.69 9.34
CA ALA A 60 3.16 -24.55 9.69
C ALA A 60 1.67 -24.94 9.63
N THR A 61 1.12 -25.45 10.74
CA THR A 61 -0.31 -25.77 10.83
C THR A 61 -1.14 -24.52 11.14
N GLY A 62 -2.02 -24.08 10.21
CA GLY A 62 -3.05 -23.05 10.46
C GLY A 62 -3.01 -21.82 9.53
N PHE A 63 -3.47 -20.65 10.03
CA PHE A 63 -3.47 -19.34 9.33
C PHE A 63 -2.08 -18.88 8.85
N TRP A 64 -1.02 -19.50 9.35
CA TRP A 64 0.38 -19.19 9.02
C TRP A 64 0.85 -19.75 7.68
N ASN A 65 0.03 -20.55 6.99
CA ASN A 65 0.39 -21.12 5.69
C ASN A 65 0.41 -20.08 4.55
N PHE A 66 -0.17 -18.88 4.77
CA PHE A 66 -0.18 -17.75 3.83
C PHE A 66 1.05 -16.83 3.98
N TYR A 67 1.93 -17.11 4.96
CA TYR A 67 2.99 -16.23 5.44
C TYR A 67 4.33 -16.97 5.52
N THR A 68 5.37 -16.41 4.90
CA THR A 68 6.76 -16.90 5.02
C THR A 68 7.69 -15.77 5.46
N ALA A 69 8.66 -16.09 6.31
CA ALA A 69 9.72 -15.17 6.72
C ALA A 69 11.09 -15.69 6.29
N ASP A 70 11.33 -15.58 4.98
CA ASP A 70 12.64 -15.86 4.36
C ASP A 70 13.64 -14.73 4.63
N PRO A 71 14.97 -14.99 4.55
CA PRO A 71 15.99 -13.96 4.70
C PRO A 71 15.80 -12.75 3.77
N LEU A 72 15.33 -12.99 2.53
CA LEU A 72 15.00 -11.93 1.58
C LEU A 72 13.82 -11.07 2.07
N SER A 73 12.78 -11.71 2.63
CA SER A 73 11.62 -11.02 3.19
C SER A 73 12.03 -10.11 4.36
N ILE A 74 12.91 -10.62 5.24
CA ILE A 74 13.45 -9.85 6.37
C ILE A 74 14.18 -8.58 5.89
N LEU A 75 14.99 -8.66 4.82
CA LEU A 75 15.66 -7.49 4.24
C LEU A 75 14.66 -6.44 3.72
N PHE A 76 13.60 -6.85 3.03
CA PHE A 76 12.57 -5.92 2.55
C PHE A 76 11.80 -5.25 3.69
N LYS A 77 11.57 -5.98 4.80
CA LYS A 77 10.96 -5.40 6.01
C LYS A 77 11.87 -4.35 6.66
N GLN A 78 13.17 -4.62 6.76
CA GLN A 78 14.14 -3.64 7.25
C GLN A 78 14.16 -2.38 6.39
N PHE A 79 14.10 -2.52 5.07
CA PHE A 79 14.01 -1.38 4.15
C PHE A 79 12.71 -0.59 4.35
N ALA A 80 11.56 -1.27 4.51
CA ALA A 80 10.29 -0.62 4.79
C ALA A 80 10.28 0.15 6.12
N LEU A 81 10.88 -0.41 7.17
CA LEU A 81 11.03 0.25 8.47
C LEU A 81 11.96 1.48 8.37
N LEU A 82 13.12 1.33 7.73
CA LEU A 82 14.11 2.42 7.59
C LEU A 82 13.52 3.59 6.78
N THR A 83 12.87 3.30 5.66
CA THR A 83 12.20 4.33 4.85
C THR A 83 11.09 5.04 5.62
N THR A 84 10.31 4.32 6.43
CA THR A 84 9.25 4.93 7.25
C THR A 84 9.82 5.82 8.35
N ILE A 85 10.91 5.42 9.02
CA ILE A 85 11.60 6.25 10.00
C ILE A 85 12.08 7.56 9.33
N LEU A 86 12.68 7.46 8.15
CA LEU A 86 13.13 8.64 7.38
C LEU A 86 11.96 9.56 7.03
N VAL A 87 10.84 8.99 6.56
CA VAL A 87 9.62 9.76 6.25
C VAL A 87 9.10 10.48 7.51
N LEU A 88 9.07 9.82 8.67
CA LEU A 88 8.64 10.47 9.92
C LEU A 88 9.56 11.61 10.32
N ILE A 89 10.87 11.47 10.15
CA ILE A 89 11.84 12.57 10.40
C ILE A 89 11.53 13.76 9.47
N MET A 90 11.37 13.52 8.16
CA MET A 90 11.02 14.59 7.21
C MET A 90 9.66 15.22 7.51
N MET A 91 8.69 14.44 8.01
CA MET A 91 7.38 14.95 8.40
C MET A 91 7.42 15.86 9.62
N ILE A 92 8.36 15.65 10.57
CA ILE A 92 8.53 16.54 11.73
C ILE A 92 8.95 17.94 11.28
N ASP A 93 9.87 18.04 10.32
CA ASP A 93 10.30 19.32 9.75
C ASP A 93 9.20 19.99 8.93
N TYR A 94 8.31 19.21 8.31
CA TYR A 94 7.20 19.72 7.52
C TYR A 94 5.97 20.13 8.35
N ALA A 95 5.79 19.59 9.56
CA ALA A 95 4.67 19.88 10.46
C ALA A 95 4.38 21.38 10.69
N PRO A 96 5.35 22.29 10.94
CA PRO A 96 5.06 23.72 11.12
C PRO A 96 4.53 24.41 9.85
N VAL A 97 4.90 23.92 8.67
CA VAL A 97 4.40 24.44 7.37
C VAL A 97 2.93 24.07 7.18
N VAL A 98 2.55 22.86 7.59
CA VAL A 98 1.15 22.42 7.57
C VAL A 98 0.30 23.23 8.57
N GLU A 99 0.84 23.50 9.76
CA GLU A 99 0.16 24.28 10.79
C GLU A 99 -0.14 25.72 10.33
N SER A 100 0.85 26.40 9.73
CA SER A 100 0.70 27.75 9.18
C SER A 100 -0.29 27.83 8.01
N SER A 101 -0.42 26.77 7.21
CA SER A 101 -1.41 26.68 6.13
C SER A 101 -2.85 26.49 6.64
N VAL A 102 -3.04 26.18 7.92
CA VAL A 102 -4.33 25.89 8.57
C VAL A 102 -4.64 26.91 9.68
N ALA A 103 -3.97 28.07 9.68
CA ALA A 103 -4.00 29.11 10.72
C ALA A 103 -5.36 29.82 10.98
N GLY A 104 -6.49 29.31 10.47
CA GLY A 104 -7.82 29.93 10.61
C GLY A 104 -8.83 29.21 11.51
N SER A 105 -8.53 28.03 12.05
CA SER A 105 -9.47 27.34 12.95
C SER A 105 -8.76 26.35 13.85
N LYS A 106 -9.34 26.09 15.04
CA LYS A 106 -8.97 25.12 16.10
C LYS A 106 -8.84 23.64 15.63
N ILE A 107 -8.18 23.37 14.51
CA ILE A 107 -7.77 22.05 14.04
C ILE A 107 -6.34 21.84 14.57
N TYR A 108 -6.19 21.97 15.88
CA TYR A 108 -4.99 21.49 16.55
C TYR A 108 -5.05 19.96 16.70
N SER A 109 -6.14 19.28 16.31
CA SER A 109 -6.38 17.88 16.68
C SER A 109 -6.14 16.82 15.59
N SER A 110 -5.74 17.17 14.35
CA SER A 110 -5.54 16.15 13.29
C SER A 110 -4.08 15.89 12.93
N LEU A 111 -3.12 16.58 13.55
CA LEU A 111 -1.71 16.47 13.19
C LEU A 111 -1.07 15.15 13.65
N GLY A 112 -1.62 14.46 14.65
CA GLY A 112 -1.14 13.12 15.02
C GLY A 112 -1.58 12.05 14.02
N GLU A 113 -2.76 12.21 13.39
CA GLU A 113 -3.22 11.30 12.33
C GLU A 113 -2.20 11.29 11.18
N PHE A 114 -1.62 12.46 10.89
CA PHE A 114 -0.55 12.61 9.89
C PHE A 114 0.70 11.77 10.21
N PHE A 115 1.06 11.61 11.48
CA PHE A 115 2.21 10.79 11.90
C PHE A 115 1.86 9.31 12.07
N ALA A 116 0.60 8.98 12.34
CA ALA A 116 0.17 7.60 12.48
C ALA A 116 -0.01 6.89 11.12
N LEU A 117 -0.51 7.59 10.10
CA LEU A 117 -0.77 7.00 8.77
C LEU A 117 0.47 6.35 8.12
N PRO A 118 1.68 6.95 8.15
CA PRO A 118 2.90 6.30 7.65
C PRO A 118 3.24 4.97 8.37
N ILE A 119 2.89 4.85 9.65
CA ILE A 119 3.12 3.63 10.44
C ILE A 119 2.20 2.50 9.93
N PHE A 120 0.94 2.82 9.61
CA PHE A 120 0.03 1.86 8.94
C PHE A 120 0.52 1.47 7.55
N THR A 121 1.02 2.43 6.77
CA THR A 121 1.64 2.14 5.47
C THR A 121 2.83 1.19 5.62
N CYS A 122 3.67 1.39 6.64
CA CYS A 122 4.81 0.52 6.93
C CYS A 122 4.36 -0.91 7.25
N ALA A 123 3.35 -1.07 8.10
CA ALA A 123 2.79 -2.38 8.41
C ALA A 123 2.31 -3.11 7.14
N GLY A 124 1.58 -2.41 6.26
CA GLY A 124 1.15 -2.97 4.97
C GLY A 124 2.31 -3.42 4.08
N LEU A 125 3.41 -2.65 4.03
CA LEU A 125 4.63 -3.04 3.31
C LEU A 125 5.30 -4.28 3.92
N MET A 126 5.30 -4.41 5.25
CA MET A 126 5.85 -5.59 5.93
C MET A 126 5.02 -6.85 5.63
N TYR A 127 3.68 -6.75 5.65
CA TYR A 127 2.82 -7.87 5.25
C TYR A 127 3.01 -8.25 3.79
N MET A 128 3.17 -7.26 2.90
CA MET A 128 3.43 -7.50 1.48
C MET A 128 4.74 -8.27 1.25
N ALA A 129 5.80 -7.97 2.01
CA ALA A 129 7.08 -8.64 1.89
C ALA A 129 7.06 -10.13 2.31
N SER A 130 6.08 -10.55 3.11
CA SER A 130 5.94 -11.93 3.60
C SER A 130 4.82 -12.73 2.92
N ALA A 131 4.14 -12.13 1.95
CA ALA A 131 2.97 -12.72 1.34
C ALA A 131 3.31 -13.82 0.33
N ILE A 132 2.74 -15.01 0.54
CA ILE A 132 2.88 -16.16 -0.38
C ILE A 132 1.73 -16.17 -1.40
N ASP A 133 0.52 -15.84 -0.94
CA ASP A 133 -0.69 -15.91 -1.75
C ASP A 133 -1.06 -14.57 -2.39
N PHE A 134 -1.58 -14.63 -3.62
CA PHE A 134 -2.02 -13.45 -4.37
C PHE A 134 -3.09 -12.63 -3.63
N VAL A 135 -3.97 -13.29 -2.85
CA VAL A 135 -4.99 -12.61 -2.05
C VAL A 135 -4.35 -11.82 -0.91
N PHE A 136 -3.29 -12.37 -0.29
CA PHE A 136 -2.59 -11.70 0.80
C PHE A 136 -1.72 -10.54 0.31
N ILE A 137 -1.13 -10.65 -0.89
CA ILE A 137 -0.49 -9.52 -1.58
C ILE A 137 -1.52 -8.42 -1.85
N PHE A 138 -2.71 -8.77 -2.34
CA PHE A 138 -3.77 -7.81 -2.64
C PHE A 138 -4.23 -7.02 -1.42
N ILE A 139 -4.50 -7.69 -0.29
CA ILE A 139 -4.97 -6.99 0.92
C ILE A 139 -3.88 -6.09 1.52
N SER A 140 -2.61 -6.50 1.43
CA SER A 140 -1.47 -5.70 1.86
C SER A 140 -1.32 -4.43 1.02
N LEU A 141 -1.51 -4.55 -0.30
CA LEU A 141 -1.50 -3.40 -1.21
C LEU A 141 -2.66 -2.43 -0.94
N GLU A 142 -3.87 -2.93 -0.68
CA GLU A 142 -5.02 -2.08 -0.34
C GLU A 142 -4.82 -1.32 0.98
N LEU A 143 -4.18 -1.95 1.98
CA LEU A 143 -3.84 -1.27 3.24
C LEU A 143 -2.89 -0.07 2.98
N VAL A 144 -1.86 -0.29 2.17
CA VAL A 144 -0.91 0.75 1.76
C VAL A 144 -1.60 1.88 1.00
N THR A 145 -2.46 1.56 0.02
CA THR A 145 -3.11 2.58 -0.83
C THR A 145 -4.16 3.41 -0.07
N ILE A 146 -4.93 2.80 0.83
CA ILE A 146 -5.88 3.53 1.68
C ILE A 146 -5.14 4.54 2.56
N SER A 147 -4.02 4.13 3.16
CA SER A 147 -3.19 5.01 3.99
C SER A 147 -2.63 6.18 3.18
N PHE A 148 -2.14 5.93 1.96
CA PHE A 148 -1.67 6.98 1.06
C PHE A 148 -2.77 7.92 0.57
N TYR A 149 -3.98 7.43 0.32
CA TYR A 149 -5.11 8.28 -0.07
C TYR A 149 -5.42 9.33 1.01
N VAL A 150 -5.43 8.93 2.28
CA VAL A 150 -5.66 9.86 3.40
C VAL A 150 -4.51 10.86 3.53
N LEU A 151 -3.26 10.41 3.38
CA LEU A 151 -2.07 11.26 3.40
C LEU A 151 -2.10 12.33 2.28
N VAL A 152 -2.46 11.96 1.06
CA VAL A 152 -2.55 12.88 -0.09
C VAL A 152 -3.67 13.91 0.10
N SER A 153 -4.78 13.52 0.73
CA SER A 153 -5.96 14.37 0.93
C SER A 153 -6.03 15.07 2.30
N PHE A 154 -4.92 15.09 3.04
CA PHE A 154 -4.90 15.53 4.43
C PHE A 154 -5.42 16.97 4.64
N THR A 155 -5.03 17.91 3.77
CA THR A 155 -5.51 19.31 3.84
C THR A 155 -6.89 19.47 3.19
N ARG A 156 -7.95 19.15 3.94
CA ARG A 156 -9.35 19.22 3.46
C ARG A 156 -9.83 20.62 3.04
N ARG A 157 -9.15 21.69 3.46
CA ARG A 157 -9.52 23.07 3.07
C ARG A 157 -9.03 23.46 1.68
N ASN A 158 -8.00 22.81 1.16
CA ASN A 158 -7.46 23.16 -0.14
C ASN A 158 -8.15 22.30 -1.22
N PRO A 159 -8.92 22.90 -2.14
CA PRO A 159 -9.59 22.15 -3.19
C PRO A 159 -8.61 21.39 -4.09
N THR A 160 -7.38 21.88 -4.26
CA THR A 160 -6.34 21.21 -5.03
C THR A 160 -5.92 19.88 -4.40
N THR A 161 -5.79 19.84 -3.07
CA THR A 161 -5.43 18.63 -2.31
C THR A 161 -6.56 17.60 -2.33
N LEU A 162 -7.81 18.05 -2.26
CA LEU A 162 -8.99 17.20 -2.41
C LEU A 162 -9.10 16.60 -3.82
N GLU A 163 -8.89 17.41 -4.86
CA GLU A 163 -8.92 16.94 -6.25
C GLU A 163 -7.80 15.92 -6.51
N ALA A 164 -6.59 16.16 -5.98
CA ALA A 164 -5.47 15.23 -6.07
C ALA A 164 -5.76 13.90 -5.36
N GLY A 165 -6.36 13.94 -4.15
CA GLY A 165 -6.78 12.75 -3.43
C GLY A 165 -7.78 11.90 -4.21
N VAL A 166 -8.85 12.52 -4.73
CA VAL A 166 -9.86 11.81 -5.52
C VAL A 166 -9.26 11.21 -6.80
N LYS A 167 -8.35 11.92 -7.48
CA LYS A 167 -7.60 11.38 -8.62
C LYS A 167 -6.77 10.15 -8.24
N TYR A 168 -6.08 10.20 -7.09
CA TYR A 168 -5.29 9.08 -6.59
C TYR A 168 -6.15 7.86 -6.26
N LEU A 169 -7.30 8.07 -5.60
CA LEU A 169 -8.27 7.01 -5.31
C LEU A 169 -8.77 6.31 -6.58
N VAL A 170 -9.20 7.10 -7.57
CA VAL A 170 -9.72 6.54 -8.84
C VAL A 170 -8.62 5.77 -9.59
N LEU A 171 -7.39 6.30 -9.63
CA LEU A 171 -6.26 5.61 -10.26
C LEU A 171 -5.91 4.30 -9.54
N SER A 172 -5.93 4.30 -8.20
CA SER A 172 -5.70 3.09 -7.41
C SER A 172 -6.76 2.03 -7.65
N ALA A 173 -8.05 2.38 -7.55
CA ALA A 173 -9.16 1.45 -7.75
C ALA A 173 -9.14 0.81 -9.16
N LEU A 174 -8.77 1.57 -10.19
CA LEU A 174 -8.60 1.05 -11.54
C LEU A 174 -7.44 0.05 -11.63
N SER A 175 -6.30 0.34 -10.98
CA SER A 175 -5.16 -0.57 -10.95
C SER A 175 -5.45 -1.85 -10.18
N THR A 176 -6.14 -1.75 -9.04
CA THR A 176 -6.59 -2.85 -8.20
C THR A 176 -7.55 -3.78 -8.96
N ALA A 177 -8.49 -3.22 -9.73
CA ALA A 177 -9.41 -4.01 -10.56
C ALA A 177 -8.65 -4.83 -11.62
N PHE A 178 -7.61 -4.26 -12.23
CA PHE A 178 -6.76 -5.00 -13.15
C PHE A 178 -5.94 -6.09 -12.48
N LEU A 179 -5.42 -5.82 -11.29
CA LEU A 179 -4.65 -6.78 -10.52
C LEU A 179 -5.52 -8.02 -10.23
N VAL A 180 -6.75 -7.83 -9.74
CA VAL A 180 -7.70 -8.93 -9.49
C VAL A 180 -8.09 -9.65 -10.78
N TYR A 181 -8.32 -8.92 -11.86
CA TYR A 181 -8.54 -9.54 -13.18
C TYR A 181 -7.34 -10.39 -13.63
N GLY A 182 -6.13 -9.92 -13.37
CA GLY A 182 -4.87 -10.63 -13.60
C GLY A 182 -4.82 -11.94 -12.80
N ILE A 183 -5.00 -11.86 -11.48
CA ILE A 183 -4.99 -13.03 -10.58
C ILE A 183 -6.01 -14.08 -11.05
N THR A 184 -7.25 -13.68 -11.30
CA THR A 184 -8.29 -14.62 -11.74
C THR A 184 -7.98 -15.25 -13.10
N SER A 185 -7.40 -14.48 -14.03
CA SER A 185 -7.00 -15.01 -15.35
C SER A 185 -5.84 -15.99 -15.26
N ALA A 186 -4.83 -15.70 -14.42
CA ALA A 186 -3.68 -16.56 -14.17
C ALA A 186 -4.13 -17.87 -13.51
N GLN A 187 -4.90 -17.79 -12.43
CA GLN A 187 -5.44 -18.96 -11.73
C GLN A 187 -6.33 -19.82 -12.64
N ARG A 188 -7.10 -19.19 -13.53
CA ARG A 188 -7.94 -19.90 -14.52
C ARG A 188 -7.12 -20.60 -15.59
N SER A 189 -5.98 -20.05 -16.00
CA SER A 189 -5.07 -20.70 -16.95
C SER A 189 -4.33 -21.88 -16.32
N SER A 190 -3.92 -21.73 -15.06
CA SER A 190 -3.24 -22.78 -14.28
C SER A 190 -4.15 -23.95 -13.88
N GLY A 191 -5.46 -23.89 -14.16
CA GLY A 191 -6.38 -25.01 -14.00
C GLY A 191 -6.90 -25.26 -12.59
N TRP A 192 -6.47 -24.49 -11.58
CA TRP A 192 -6.83 -24.70 -10.16
C TRP A 192 -8.35 -24.70 -9.88
N TYR A 193 -9.14 -23.94 -10.64
CA TYR A 193 -10.61 -23.92 -10.49
C TYR A 193 -11.37 -24.89 -11.40
N LEU A 194 -10.68 -25.61 -12.31
CA LEU A 194 -11.35 -26.44 -13.33
C LEU A 194 -11.53 -27.91 -12.92
N SER A 195 -11.12 -28.30 -11.71
CA SER A 195 -11.40 -29.66 -11.21
C SER A 195 -12.88 -29.90 -10.87
N SER A 196 -13.76 -28.89 -10.94
CA SER A 196 -15.19 -29.05 -10.60
C SER A 196 -16.19 -28.66 -11.69
N SER A 197 -15.79 -28.17 -12.86
CA SER A 197 -16.78 -27.94 -13.93
C SER A 197 -16.19 -28.10 -15.32
N ARG A 198 -16.45 -29.27 -15.91
CA ARG A 198 -16.33 -29.51 -17.35
C ARG A 198 -17.26 -28.55 -18.11
N SER A 199 -16.79 -28.15 -19.30
CA SER A 199 -17.52 -27.53 -20.41
C SER A 199 -17.77 -26.02 -20.37
N VAL A 200 -16.79 -25.22 -20.85
CA VAL A 200 -17.07 -24.06 -21.74
C VAL A 200 -15.85 -23.78 -22.64
N SER A 201 -15.79 -24.39 -23.82
CA SER A 201 -14.71 -24.23 -24.79
C SER A 201 -15.22 -23.59 -26.08
N ARG A 202 -15.20 -22.24 -26.19
CA ARG A 202 -14.99 -21.49 -27.46
C ARG A 202 -15.12 -19.96 -27.45
N LEU A 203 -15.40 -19.29 -26.32
CA LEU A 203 -15.49 -17.82 -26.27
C LEU A 203 -14.21 -17.12 -25.77
N ARG A 204 -13.07 -17.83 -25.75
CA ARG A 204 -11.94 -17.56 -24.83
C ARG A 204 -10.92 -16.50 -25.27
N LEU A 205 -10.94 -15.97 -26.49
CA LEU A 205 -9.95 -14.97 -26.95
C LEU A 205 -10.50 -13.57 -27.29
N CYS A 206 -11.75 -13.43 -27.73
CA CYS A 206 -12.26 -12.12 -28.16
C CYS A 206 -12.54 -11.14 -26.99
N ARG A 207 -12.81 -11.62 -25.77
CA ARG A 207 -13.16 -10.74 -24.64
C ARG A 207 -11.97 -10.08 -23.94
N PHE A 208 -10.77 -10.65 -24.04
CA PHE A 208 -9.54 -10.08 -23.48
C PHE A 208 -9.04 -8.87 -24.31
N LYS A 209 -9.13 -8.97 -25.64
CA LYS A 209 -8.68 -7.92 -26.58
C LYS A 209 -9.54 -6.64 -26.51
N SER A 210 -10.83 -6.79 -26.23
CA SER A 210 -11.77 -5.66 -26.12
C SER A 210 -11.68 -4.96 -24.76
N GLY A 211 -11.47 -5.70 -23.67
CA GLY A 211 -11.30 -5.14 -22.33
C GLY A 211 -10.06 -4.24 -22.24
N CYS A 212 -8.91 -4.71 -22.75
CA CYS A 212 -7.64 -3.98 -22.68
C CYS A 212 -7.65 -2.68 -23.53
N ARG A 213 -8.29 -2.68 -24.72
CA ARG A 213 -8.44 -1.48 -25.57
C ARG A 213 -9.39 -0.43 -24.99
N MET A 214 -10.49 -0.86 -24.38
CA MET A 214 -11.45 0.04 -23.75
C MET A 214 -10.82 0.70 -22.51
N PHE A 215 -10.01 -0.06 -21.77
CA PHE A 215 -9.38 0.42 -20.56
C PHE A 215 -8.17 1.33 -20.81
N ILE A 216 -7.30 1.06 -21.79
CA ILE A 216 -6.24 2.01 -22.19
C ILE A 216 -6.85 3.35 -22.61
N LYS A 217 -7.99 3.35 -23.31
CA LYS A 217 -8.72 4.58 -23.68
C LYS A 217 -9.40 5.26 -22.48
N ALA A 218 -9.90 4.48 -21.53
CA ALA A 218 -10.49 4.99 -20.28
C ALA A 218 -9.44 5.52 -19.29
N LEU A 219 -8.23 4.96 -19.30
CA LEU A 219 -7.08 5.39 -18.50
C LEU A 219 -6.48 6.67 -19.07
N LEU A 220 -6.32 6.76 -20.40
CA LEU A 220 -5.64 7.90 -21.01
C LEU A 220 -6.46 9.20 -20.97
N ARG A 221 -7.80 9.14 -21.04
CA ARG A 221 -8.68 10.32 -21.05
C ARG A 221 -8.63 11.18 -19.78
N PRO A 222 -8.75 10.65 -18.56
CA PRO A 222 -8.66 11.43 -17.32
C PRO A 222 -7.22 11.82 -16.95
N LEU A 223 -6.22 11.15 -17.52
CA LEU A 223 -4.79 11.45 -17.33
C LEU A 223 -4.27 12.59 -18.23
N LEU A 224 -4.94 12.89 -19.35
CA LEU A 224 -4.57 13.96 -20.28
C LEU A 224 -4.44 15.37 -19.66
N PRO A 225 -5.29 15.81 -18.70
CA PRO A 225 -5.18 17.14 -18.10
C PRO A 225 -4.19 17.22 -16.91
N ILE A 226 -3.72 16.08 -16.36
CA ILE A 226 -2.97 16.05 -15.09
C ILE A 226 -1.46 16.09 -15.30
N PHE A 227 -0.94 15.65 -16.45
CA PHE A 227 0.51 15.58 -16.70
C PHE A 227 0.92 16.38 -17.96
N PRO A 228 1.77 17.42 -17.86
CA PRO A 228 2.40 18.04 -19.03
C PRO A 228 3.40 17.09 -19.76
N LEU A 229 3.63 15.88 -19.22
CA LEU A 229 4.46 14.83 -19.81
C LEU A 229 3.76 14.00 -20.90
N ALA A 230 2.52 14.34 -21.30
CA ALA A 230 1.72 13.60 -22.28
C ALA A 230 2.33 13.55 -23.70
N ARG A 231 3.42 14.26 -23.99
CA ARG A 231 4.17 14.10 -25.25
C ARG A 231 5.06 12.85 -25.29
N ARG A 232 5.47 12.26 -24.15
CA ARG A 232 6.31 11.04 -24.14
C ARG A 232 5.52 9.72 -24.14
N LEU A 233 4.25 9.72 -23.74
CA LEU A 233 3.41 8.50 -23.72
C LEU A 233 2.86 8.07 -25.09
N ARG A 234 3.02 8.88 -26.14
CA ARG A 234 2.65 8.47 -27.50
C ARG A 234 3.51 7.30 -28.01
N VAL A 235 4.66 7.03 -27.39
CA VAL A 235 5.56 5.91 -27.72
C VAL A 235 5.04 4.56 -27.20
N LEU A 236 4.29 4.52 -26.08
CA LEU A 236 3.69 3.27 -25.58
C LEU A 236 2.53 2.77 -26.44
N SER A 237 1.85 3.66 -27.18
CA SER A 237 0.82 3.23 -28.14
C SER A 237 1.40 2.48 -29.34
N CYS A 238 2.71 2.60 -29.63
CA CYS A 238 3.38 1.80 -30.67
C CYS A 238 3.77 0.41 -30.18
N TYR A 239 4.14 0.23 -28.91
CA TYR A 239 4.54 -1.09 -28.39
C TYR A 239 3.39 -2.11 -28.39
N CYS A 240 2.13 -1.66 -28.24
CA CYS A 240 0.98 -2.57 -28.29
C CYS A 240 0.59 -3.03 -29.72
N VAL A 241 1.10 -2.37 -30.77
CA VAL A 241 0.90 -2.80 -32.17
C VAL A 241 1.97 -3.82 -32.60
N SER A 242 3.14 -3.83 -31.95
CA SER A 242 4.26 -4.70 -32.36
C SER A 242 4.14 -6.16 -31.88
N CYS A 243 3.33 -6.46 -30.87
CA CYS A 243 3.00 -7.85 -30.46
C CYS A 243 1.94 -8.54 -31.36
N ALA A 244 1.56 -7.95 -32.50
CA ALA A 244 0.59 -8.55 -33.43
C ALA A 244 1.22 -9.48 -34.49
N HIS A 245 2.53 -9.73 -34.42
CA HIS A 245 3.29 -10.50 -35.42
C HIS A 245 4.21 -11.59 -34.85
N PHE A 246 3.91 -12.10 -33.64
CA PHE A 246 4.49 -13.35 -33.15
C PHE A 246 3.43 -14.18 -32.41
#